data_AF-A0A2N3FNQ6-F1
#
_entry.id   AF-A0A2N3FNQ6-F1
#
_cell.length_a   1.000
_cell.length_b   1.000
_cell.length_c   1.000
_cell.angle_alpha   90.00
_cell.angle_beta   90.00
_cell.angle_gamma   90.00
#
_symmetry.space_group_name_H-M   'P 1'
#
loop_
_entity.id
_entity.type
_entity.pdbx_description
1 polymer ?
#
loop_
_entity_poly.entity_id
_entity_poly.type
_entity_poly.pdbx_seq_one_letter_code
_entity_poly.pdbx_strand_id
1 'polypeptide(L)'
;MKARRVARGTFGRIEAGGALYVAAMTALAAVAAWPIYASITYLVLVGGCVAAAAVLAVRAHRSCWRGGITAAAAAAVALVLGLVVAVPVYRVGPVRGLTQFLAGLFTAWKDLVTVELPVGEYRNLLVPALVVFLAGPLAALLLSWRRTRSFVAAVPVALAIQWFGLGFGPDAPARPVRLGGLAVAAPREAVLGGLGLLLCAGWLAWRARAERTEALHRAAQASGVRLTRVRGTAALRSAALAWLMVGVAAAVALLATPLVASGLQRDVL
;
A
#
# COMPACT_ATOMS: atom_id res chain seq x y z
N MET A 1 35.95 -1.25 -8.28
CA MET A 1 34.85 -2.24 -8.15
C MET A 1 34.78 -2.99 -6.80
N LYS A 2 35.80 -2.99 -5.92
CA LYS A 2 35.78 -3.71 -4.62
C LYS A 2 35.03 -3.00 -3.47
N ALA A 3 34.77 -1.69 -3.55
CA ALA A 3 34.13 -0.91 -2.47
C ALA A 3 32.62 -1.16 -2.28
N ARG A 4 31.94 -1.87 -3.20
CA ARG A 4 30.50 -2.18 -3.07
C ARG A 4 30.17 -3.41 -2.21
N ARG A 5 31.17 -4.20 -1.79
CA ARG A 5 30.95 -5.46 -1.02
C ARG A 5 30.88 -5.29 0.50
N VAL A 6 31.18 -4.11 1.04
CA VAL A 6 31.33 -3.92 2.50
C VAL A 6 30.02 -3.55 3.22
N ALA A 7 28.95 -3.18 2.50
CA ALA A 7 27.66 -2.93 3.14
C ALA A 7 26.84 -4.21 3.28
N ARG A 8 27.31 -5.18 4.07
CA ARG A 8 26.42 -6.14 4.75
C ARG A 8 25.63 -5.36 5.81
N GLY A 9 24.71 -4.50 5.36
CA GLY A 9 23.93 -3.63 6.23
C GLY A 9 23.02 -4.46 7.12
N THR A 10 23.27 -4.42 8.43
CA THR A 10 22.29 -4.80 9.45
C THR A 10 20.98 -4.08 9.18
N PHE A 11 19.87 -4.80 9.26
CA PHE A 11 18.52 -4.23 9.22
C PHE A 11 18.42 -3.16 10.31
N GLY A 12 18.32 -1.89 9.90
CA GLY A 12 18.29 -0.75 10.81
C GLY A 12 16.87 -0.29 11.11
N ARG A 13 16.78 0.77 11.91
CA ARG A 13 15.49 1.41 12.26
C ARG A 13 14.73 1.91 11.05
N ILE A 14 15.45 2.38 10.02
CA ILE A 14 14.90 2.91 8.78
C ILE A 14 14.22 1.82 7.95
N GLU A 15 14.85 0.66 7.84
CA GLU A 15 14.32 -0.50 7.13
C GLU A 15 13.11 -1.07 7.86
N ALA A 16 13.20 -1.20 9.19
CA ALA A 16 12.09 -1.65 10.03
C ALA A 16 10.88 -0.69 9.98
N GLY A 17 11.10 0.62 10.06
CA GLY A 17 10.01 1.61 9.99
C GLY A 17 9.37 1.67 8.60
N GLY A 18 10.15 1.51 7.53
CA GLY A 18 9.62 1.34 6.16
C GLY A 18 8.79 0.07 6.03
N ALA A 19 9.27 -1.06 6.57
CA ALA A 19 8.54 -2.32 6.55
C ALA A 19 7.22 -2.24 7.33
N LEU A 20 7.22 -1.62 8.51
CA LEU A 20 6.01 -1.43 9.32
C LEU A 20 4.99 -0.56 8.61
N TYR A 21 5.43 0.54 7.97
CA TYR A 21 4.54 1.41 7.20
C TYR A 21 3.90 0.67 6.02
N VAL A 22 4.71 -0.06 5.22
CA VAL A 22 4.18 -0.83 4.09
C VAL A 22 3.25 -1.93 4.59
N ALA A 23 3.58 -2.62 5.68
CA ALA A 23 2.71 -3.64 6.26
C ALA A 23 1.36 -3.04 6.70
N ALA A 24 1.36 -1.89 7.39
CA ALA A 24 0.15 -1.21 7.82
C ALA A 24 -0.72 -0.75 6.62
N MET A 25 -0.10 -0.12 5.62
CA MET A 25 -0.81 0.29 4.39
C MET A 25 -1.36 -0.90 3.61
N THR A 26 -0.61 -2.00 3.54
CA THR A 26 -1.05 -3.20 2.84
C THR A 26 -2.19 -3.90 3.57
N ALA A 27 -2.15 -3.94 4.91
CA ALA A 27 -3.24 -4.46 5.72
C ALA A 27 -4.51 -3.61 5.55
N LEU A 28 -4.37 -2.28 5.56
CA LEU A 28 -5.48 -1.36 5.32
C LEU A 28 -6.09 -1.56 3.93
N ALA A 29 -5.25 -1.78 2.91
CA ALA A 29 -5.69 -2.06 1.55
C ALA A 29 -6.38 -3.42 1.44
N ALA A 30 -5.87 -4.44 2.15
CA ALA A 30 -6.46 -5.77 2.19
C ALA A 30 -7.86 -5.75 2.83
N VAL A 31 -8.02 -4.98 3.90
CA VAL A 31 -9.33 -4.72 4.54
C VAL A 31 -10.25 -3.93 3.63
N ALA A 32 -9.72 -2.96 2.88
CA ALA A 32 -10.49 -2.19 1.90
C ALA A 32 -11.03 -3.07 0.78
N ALA A 33 -10.21 -3.98 0.23
CA ALA A 33 -10.58 -4.89 -0.84
C ALA A 33 -11.35 -6.14 -0.38
N TRP A 34 -11.52 -6.37 0.94
CA TRP A 34 -12.29 -7.51 1.45
C TRP A 34 -13.70 -7.65 0.85
N PRO A 35 -14.54 -6.60 0.74
CA PRO A 35 -15.89 -6.73 0.20
C PRO A 35 -15.93 -7.12 -1.28
N ILE A 36 -14.84 -6.91 -2.01
CA ILE A 36 -14.71 -7.29 -3.42
C ILE A 36 -14.72 -8.80 -3.55
N TYR A 37 -13.96 -9.48 -2.70
CA TYR A 37 -13.73 -10.92 -2.81
C TYR A 37 -14.55 -11.75 -1.82
N ALA A 38 -14.70 -11.28 -0.58
CA ALA A 38 -15.40 -11.93 0.53
C ALA A 38 -15.08 -13.44 0.66
N SER A 39 -13.84 -13.85 0.39
CA SER A 39 -13.42 -15.26 0.33
C SER A 39 -12.14 -15.51 1.13
N ILE A 40 -12.01 -16.73 1.68
CA ILE A 40 -10.80 -17.17 2.39
C ILE A 40 -9.62 -17.28 1.42
N THR A 41 -9.89 -17.72 0.18
CA THR A 41 -8.87 -17.85 -0.87
C THR A 41 -8.21 -16.51 -1.20
N TYR A 42 -8.96 -15.41 -1.13
CA TYR A 42 -8.39 -14.06 -1.21
C TYR A 42 -7.42 -13.78 -0.04
N LEU A 43 -7.75 -14.13 1.20
CA LEU A 43 -6.84 -13.93 2.34
C LEU A 43 -5.56 -14.76 2.21
N VAL A 44 -5.68 -16.02 1.77
CA VAL A 44 -4.54 -16.90 1.51
C VAL A 44 -3.64 -16.29 0.43
N LEU A 45 -4.24 -15.80 -0.66
CA LEU A 45 -3.52 -15.16 -1.74
C LEU A 45 -2.78 -13.91 -1.28
N VAL A 46 -3.47 -12.99 -0.58
CA VAL A 46 -2.87 -11.75 -0.07
C VAL A 46 -1.75 -12.07 0.92
N GLY A 47 -1.98 -12.97 1.87
CA GLY A 47 -0.96 -13.41 2.83
C GLY A 47 0.28 -13.96 2.12
N GLY A 48 0.09 -14.83 1.12
CA GLY A 48 1.16 -15.37 0.30
C GLY A 48 1.92 -14.31 -0.50
N CYS A 49 1.19 -13.37 -1.13
CA CYS A 49 1.78 -12.28 -1.89
C CYS A 49 2.61 -11.34 -1.01
N VAL A 50 2.08 -10.95 0.15
CA VAL A 50 2.77 -10.05 1.10
C VAL A 50 4.01 -10.72 1.69
N ALA A 51 3.91 -11.99 2.08
CA ALA A 51 5.06 -12.75 2.56
C ALA A 51 6.14 -12.88 1.47
N ALA A 52 5.75 -13.23 0.24
CA ALA A 52 6.70 -13.36 -0.86
C ALA A 52 7.31 -12.02 -1.27
N ALA A 53 6.53 -10.93 -1.27
CA ALA A 53 7.01 -9.57 -1.48
C ALA A 53 8.05 -9.16 -0.43
N ALA A 54 7.80 -9.44 0.85
CA ALA A 54 8.74 -9.16 1.93
C ALA A 54 10.05 -9.94 1.77
N VAL A 55 9.96 -11.26 1.50
CA VAL A 55 11.15 -12.11 1.26
C VAL A 55 11.93 -11.63 0.05
N LEU A 56 11.26 -11.32 -1.06
CA LEU A 56 11.89 -10.79 -2.27
C LEU A 56 12.55 -9.44 -2.00
N ALA A 57 11.89 -8.53 -1.29
CA ALA A 57 12.46 -7.22 -0.94
C ALA A 57 13.73 -7.39 -0.11
N VAL A 58 13.69 -8.20 0.96
CA VAL A 58 14.85 -8.48 1.82
C VAL A 58 16.00 -9.07 1.01
N ARG A 59 15.70 -10.06 0.15
CA ARG A 59 16.70 -10.74 -0.67
C ARG A 59 17.32 -9.82 -1.72
N ALA A 60 16.49 -9.01 -2.38
CA ALA A 60 16.91 -7.99 -3.32
C ALA A 60 17.83 -6.95 -2.66
N HIS A 61 17.46 -6.51 -1.45
CA HIS A 61 18.22 -5.54 -0.68
C HIS A 61 19.59 -6.11 -0.26
N ARG A 62 19.61 -7.31 0.34
CA ARG A 62 20.86 -7.95 0.81
C ARG A 62 21.81 -8.36 -0.31
N SER A 63 21.25 -8.82 -1.42
CA SER A 63 22.03 -9.35 -2.55
C SER A 63 22.36 -8.28 -3.60
N CYS A 64 21.94 -7.04 -3.37
CA CYS A 64 22.08 -5.91 -4.30
C CYS A 64 21.63 -6.25 -5.72
N TRP A 65 20.48 -6.94 -5.85
CA TRP A 65 19.96 -7.36 -7.16
C TRP A 65 19.74 -6.15 -8.07
N ARG A 66 20.07 -6.33 -9.36
CA ARG A 66 19.68 -5.37 -10.41
C ARG A 66 18.15 -5.41 -10.56
N GLY A 67 17.55 -4.29 -10.96
CA GLY A 67 16.09 -4.18 -11.11
C GLY A 67 15.47 -5.27 -12.02
N GLY A 68 16.19 -5.71 -13.05
CA GLY A 68 15.75 -6.82 -13.91
C GLY A 68 15.64 -8.16 -13.17
N ILE A 69 16.56 -8.46 -12.25
CA ILE A 69 16.54 -9.72 -11.48
C ILE A 69 15.39 -9.69 -10.48
N THR A 70 15.16 -8.55 -9.81
CA THR A 70 14.00 -8.39 -8.91
C THR A 70 12.68 -8.53 -9.66
N ALA A 71 12.58 -7.96 -10.86
CA ALA A 71 11.39 -8.06 -11.69
C ALA A 71 11.16 -9.50 -12.16
N ALA A 72 12.20 -10.19 -12.64
CA ALA A 72 12.11 -11.59 -13.06
C ALA A 72 11.70 -12.51 -11.89
N ALA A 73 12.26 -12.29 -10.70
CA ALA A 73 11.89 -13.06 -9.51
C ALA A 73 10.45 -12.77 -9.05
N ALA A 74 10.00 -11.51 -9.13
CA ALA A 74 8.61 -11.15 -8.84
C ALA A 74 7.66 -11.79 -9.85
N ALA A 75 8.01 -11.81 -11.15
CA ALA A 75 7.23 -12.46 -12.19
C ALA A 75 7.15 -13.99 -11.98
N ALA A 76 8.26 -14.62 -11.57
CA ALA A 76 8.28 -16.05 -11.23
C ALA A 76 7.38 -16.36 -10.02
N VAL A 77 7.44 -15.54 -8.96
CA VAL A 77 6.54 -15.67 -7.80
C VAL A 77 5.08 -15.43 -8.18
N ALA A 78 4.81 -14.44 -9.01
CA ALA A 78 3.47 -14.14 -9.52
C ALA A 78 2.90 -15.33 -10.29
N LEU A 79 3.70 -15.96 -11.15
CA LEU A 79 3.30 -17.15 -11.90
C LEU A 79 3.03 -18.34 -10.98
N VAL A 80 3.89 -18.59 -9.98
CA VAL A 80 3.67 -19.68 -9.02
C VAL A 80 2.41 -19.45 -8.19
N LEU A 81 2.27 -18.29 -7.53
CA LEU A 81 1.08 -17.98 -6.73
C LEU A 81 -0.18 -17.91 -7.59
N GLY A 82 -0.06 -17.40 -8.81
CA GLY A 82 -1.14 -17.30 -9.78
C GLY A 82 -1.67 -18.67 -10.17
N LEU A 83 -0.77 -19.61 -10.49
CA LEU A 83 -1.14 -20.96 -10.91
C LEU A 83 -1.52 -21.91 -9.77
N VAL A 84 -1.15 -21.58 -8.53
CA VAL A 84 -1.52 -22.38 -7.35
C VAL A 84 -2.82 -21.89 -6.72
N VAL A 85 -2.99 -20.58 -6.59
CA VAL A 85 -4.08 -19.97 -5.82
C VAL A 85 -5.10 -19.25 -6.71
N ALA A 86 -4.67 -18.35 -7.58
CA ALA A 86 -5.59 -17.50 -8.36
C ALA A 86 -6.30 -18.27 -9.49
N VAL A 87 -5.59 -19.16 -10.15
CA VAL A 87 -6.06 -20.03 -11.23
C VAL A 87 -5.47 -21.42 -10.99
N PRO A 88 -6.08 -22.24 -10.11
CA PRO A 88 -5.46 -23.45 -9.64
C PRO A 88 -5.29 -24.50 -10.75
N VAL A 89 -4.05 -24.76 -11.17
CA VAL A 89 -3.69 -25.66 -12.29
C VAL A 89 -4.24 -27.08 -12.10
N TYR A 90 -4.33 -27.56 -10.86
CA TYR A 90 -4.88 -28.87 -10.57
C TYR A 90 -6.39 -29.01 -10.89
N ARG A 91 -7.12 -27.88 -11.08
CA ARG A 91 -8.54 -27.89 -11.48
C ARG A 91 -8.73 -27.82 -13.00
N VAL A 92 -7.88 -27.06 -13.70
CA VAL A 92 -8.10 -26.71 -15.13
C VAL A 92 -7.04 -27.26 -16.09
N GLY A 93 -5.96 -27.84 -15.58
CA GLY A 93 -4.80 -28.29 -16.34
C GLY A 93 -3.76 -27.18 -16.60
N PRO A 94 -2.49 -27.53 -16.87
CA PRO A 94 -1.37 -26.59 -16.89
C PRO A 94 -1.46 -25.57 -18.03
N VAL A 95 -1.80 -26.03 -19.25
CA VAL A 95 -1.91 -25.15 -20.43
C VAL A 95 -3.03 -24.13 -20.22
N ARG A 96 -4.21 -24.60 -19.81
CA ARG A 96 -5.39 -23.74 -19.60
C ARG A 96 -5.21 -22.81 -18.40
N GLY A 97 -4.58 -23.27 -17.33
CA GLY A 97 -4.26 -22.43 -16.18
C GLY A 97 -3.32 -21.29 -16.55
N LEU A 98 -2.27 -21.58 -17.34
CA LEU A 98 -1.35 -20.56 -17.84
C LEU A 98 -2.06 -19.56 -18.76
N THR A 99 -2.89 -20.01 -19.70
CA THR A 99 -3.61 -19.10 -20.59
C THR A 99 -4.62 -18.24 -19.84
N GLN A 100 -5.35 -18.80 -18.87
CA GLN A 100 -6.31 -18.06 -18.04
C GLN A 100 -5.62 -17.04 -17.12
N PHE A 101 -4.45 -17.37 -16.56
CA PHE A 101 -3.64 -16.45 -15.76
C PHE A 101 -3.13 -15.28 -16.62
N LEU A 102 -2.55 -15.58 -17.78
CA LEU A 102 -2.03 -14.55 -18.69
C LEU A 102 -3.17 -13.67 -19.24
N ALA A 103 -4.30 -14.26 -19.63
CA ALA A 103 -5.49 -13.50 -20.03
C ALA A 103 -6.01 -12.64 -18.88
N GLY A 104 -6.04 -13.18 -17.66
CA GLY A 104 -6.50 -12.48 -16.46
C GLY A 104 -5.66 -11.26 -16.12
N LEU A 105 -4.37 -11.26 -16.47
CA LEU A 105 -3.52 -10.08 -16.29
C LEU A 105 -4.05 -8.84 -17.03
N PHE A 106 -4.81 -9.04 -18.11
CA PHE A 106 -5.39 -7.97 -18.92
C PHE A 106 -6.91 -7.86 -18.76
N THR A 107 -7.64 -8.98 -18.85
CA THR A 107 -9.11 -8.96 -18.91
C THR A 107 -9.75 -8.87 -17.54
N ALA A 108 -9.13 -9.41 -16.49
CA ALA A 108 -9.77 -9.53 -15.18
C ALA A 108 -10.03 -8.17 -14.53
N TRP A 109 -9.26 -7.12 -14.87
CA TRP A 109 -9.51 -5.76 -14.42
C TRP A 109 -10.84 -5.21 -14.92
N LYS A 110 -11.14 -5.44 -16.20
CA LYS A 110 -12.42 -5.07 -16.80
C LYS A 110 -13.54 -5.94 -16.21
N ASP A 111 -13.30 -7.24 -16.11
CA ASP A 111 -14.29 -8.18 -15.61
C ASP A 111 -14.69 -7.86 -14.16
N LEU A 112 -13.75 -7.36 -13.35
CA LEU A 112 -14.00 -6.92 -11.97
C LEU A 112 -15.00 -5.76 -11.85
N VAL A 113 -15.10 -4.91 -12.88
CA VAL A 113 -16.07 -3.79 -12.93
C VAL A 113 -17.44 -4.24 -13.45
N THR A 114 -17.47 -5.34 -14.21
CA THR A 114 -18.71 -5.82 -14.86
C THR A 114 -19.41 -6.95 -14.12
N VAL A 115 -18.69 -7.67 -13.27
CA VAL A 115 -19.24 -8.80 -12.50
C VAL A 115 -19.75 -8.29 -11.15
N GLU A 116 -20.91 -8.76 -10.75
CA GLU A 116 -21.50 -8.40 -9.47
C GLU A 116 -20.59 -8.83 -8.29
N LEU A 117 -20.41 -7.90 -7.34
CA LEU A 117 -19.66 -8.16 -6.12
C LEU A 117 -20.57 -8.90 -5.10
N PRO A 118 -20.02 -9.81 -4.28
CA PRO A 118 -18.61 -10.22 -4.20
C PRO A 118 -18.23 -11.30 -5.22
N VAL A 119 -17.04 -11.18 -5.82
CA VAL A 119 -16.60 -12.06 -6.92
C VAL A 119 -16.04 -13.41 -6.47
N GLY A 120 -15.69 -13.57 -5.19
CA GLY A 120 -15.24 -14.86 -4.63
C GLY A 120 -14.00 -15.43 -5.33
N GLU A 121 -14.15 -16.66 -5.83
CA GLU A 121 -13.13 -17.41 -6.60
C GLU A 121 -13.42 -17.42 -8.11
N TYR A 122 -14.23 -16.49 -8.61
CA TYR A 122 -14.71 -16.57 -9.98
C TYR A 122 -13.58 -16.41 -11.00
N ARG A 123 -13.35 -17.49 -11.76
CA ARG A 123 -12.38 -17.60 -12.86
C ARG A 123 -10.98 -17.11 -12.48
N ASN A 124 -10.59 -15.95 -13.00
CA ASN A 124 -9.28 -15.32 -12.88
C ASN A 124 -9.37 -13.94 -12.21
N LEU A 125 -10.47 -13.62 -11.52
CA LEU A 125 -10.69 -12.33 -10.86
C LEU A 125 -9.79 -12.11 -9.63
N LEU A 126 -9.11 -13.16 -9.16
CA LEU A 126 -8.06 -13.06 -8.15
C LEU A 126 -6.73 -12.53 -8.71
N VAL A 127 -6.53 -12.52 -10.04
CA VAL A 127 -5.29 -12.07 -10.68
C VAL A 127 -5.00 -10.57 -10.41
N PRO A 128 -5.98 -9.64 -10.51
CA PRO A 128 -5.80 -8.25 -10.11
C PRO A 128 -5.29 -8.10 -8.66
N ALA A 129 -5.92 -8.80 -7.71
CA ALA A 129 -5.46 -8.79 -6.32
C ALA A 129 -4.02 -9.32 -6.19
N LEU A 130 -3.68 -10.42 -6.86
CA LEU A 130 -2.31 -10.95 -6.90
C LEU A 130 -1.32 -9.88 -7.36
N VAL A 131 -1.61 -9.20 -8.47
CA VAL A 131 -0.72 -8.18 -9.04
C VAL A 131 -0.55 -7.02 -8.06
N VAL A 132 -1.64 -6.50 -7.50
CA VAL A 132 -1.61 -5.37 -6.57
C VAL A 132 -0.87 -5.72 -5.28
N PHE A 133 -1.20 -6.84 -4.65
CA PHE A 133 -0.65 -7.25 -3.36
C PHE A 133 0.73 -7.89 -3.42
N LEU A 134 1.22 -8.25 -4.61
CA LEU A 134 2.61 -8.66 -4.81
C LEU A 134 3.48 -7.47 -5.25
N ALA A 135 3.11 -6.81 -6.35
CA ALA A 135 3.92 -5.75 -6.94
C ALA A 135 3.92 -4.48 -6.08
N GLY A 136 2.77 -4.12 -5.50
CA GLY A 136 2.62 -2.93 -4.68
C GLY A 136 3.52 -2.94 -3.43
N PRO A 137 3.35 -3.91 -2.51
CA PRO A 137 4.17 -3.99 -1.30
C PRO A 137 5.66 -4.17 -1.62
N LEU A 138 6.00 -4.97 -2.65
CA LEU A 138 7.38 -5.13 -3.10
C LEU A 138 7.99 -3.79 -3.53
N ALA A 139 7.31 -3.05 -4.41
CA ALA A 139 7.76 -1.75 -4.88
C ALA A 139 7.85 -0.74 -3.72
N ALA A 140 6.84 -0.68 -2.87
CA ALA A 140 6.80 0.21 -1.71
C ALA A 140 7.96 -0.08 -0.73
N LEU A 141 8.25 -1.36 -0.45
CA LEU A 141 9.40 -1.76 0.39
C LEU A 141 10.72 -1.33 -0.23
N LEU A 142 10.97 -1.72 -1.48
CA LEU A 142 12.19 -1.39 -2.21
C LEU A 142 12.43 0.11 -2.27
N LEU A 143 11.36 0.90 -2.38
CA LEU A 143 11.44 2.35 -2.43
C LEU A 143 11.62 2.97 -1.05
N SER A 144 10.89 2.50 -0.03
CA SER A 144 10.99 2.97 1.36
C SER A 144 12.38 2.79 1.97
N TRP A 145 13.11 1.77 1.51
CA TRP A 145 14.46 1.46 1.94
C TRP A 145 15.54 2.21 1.15
N ARG A 146 15.17 2.99 0.13
CA ARG A 146 16.14 3.87 -0.53
C ARG A 146 16.61 4.95 0.43
N ARG A 147 17.91 5.20 0.41
CA ARG A 147 18.57 6.29 1.16
C ARG A 147 18.56 7.63 0.41
N THR A 148 18.06 7.65 -0.83
CA THR A 148 17.86 8.86 -1.64
C THR A 148 16.45 9.40 -1.47
N ARG A 149 16.19 10.65 -1.91
CA ARG A 149 14.84 11.27 -1.92
C ARG A 149 13.76 10.44 -2.62
N SER A 150 14.14 9.43 -3.41
CA SER A 150 13.24 8.47 -4.03
C SER A 150 12.32 7.75 -3.03
N PHE A 151 12.66 7.68 -1.74
CA PHE A 151 11.79 7.05 -0.73
C PHE A 151 10.38 7.65 -0.69
N VAL A 152 10.23 8.93 -1.06
CA VAL A 152 8.93 9.63 -1.04
C VAL A 152 7.93 8.97 -1.98
N ALA A 153 8.38 8.38 -3.09
CA ALA A 153 7.49 7.70 -4.02
C ALA A 153 6.90 6.38 -3.45
N ALA A 154 7.30 5.94 -2.25
CA ALA A 154 6.65 4.82 -1.58
C ALA A 154 5.21 5.17 -1.17
N VAL A 155 4.94 6.46 -0.92
CA VAL A 155 3.62 6.98 -0.55
C VAL A 155 2.60 6.82 -1.67
N PRO A 156 2.82 7.33 -2.91
CA PRO A 156 1.87 7.13 -4.00
C PRO A 156 1.69 5.66 -4.34
N VAL A 157 2.73 4.82 -4.22
CA VAL A 157 2.59 3.36 -4.42
C VAL A 157 1.67 2.77 -3.35
N ALA A 158 1.87 3.09 -2.07
CA ALA A 158 1.02 2.59 -0.99
C ALA A 158 -0.44 3.06 -1.11
N LEU A 159 -0.64 4.32 -1.52
CA LEU A 159 -1.98 4.84 -1.81
C LEU A 159 -2.62 4.17 -3.02
N ALA A 160 -1.85 3.80 -4.05
CA ALA A 160 -2.37 3.06 -5.19
C ALA A 160 -2.87 1.65 -4.81
N ILE A 161 -2.18 0.96 -3.89
CA ILE A 161 -2.64 -0.33 -3.34
C ILE A 161 -3.95 -0.13 -2.58
N GLN A 162 -4.04 0.91 -1.75
CA GLN A 162 -5.26 1.24 -1.02
C GLN A 162 -6.42 1.58 -1.96
N TRP A 163 -6.13 2.34 -3.03
CA TRP A 163 -7.09 2.76 -4.02
C TRP A 163 -7.74 1.57 -4.72
N PHE A 164 -7.02 0.47 -4.94
CA PHE A 164 -7.61 -0.74 -5.50
C PHE A 164 -8.83 -1.24 -4.69
N GLY A 165 -8.73 -1.27 -3.36
CA GLY A 165 -9.84 -1.70 -2.51
C GLY A 165 -10.95 -0.67 -2.36
N LEU A 166 -10.64 0.62 -2.47
CA LEU A 166 -11.62 1.70 -2.35
C LEU A 166 -12.38 1.97 -3.66
N GLY A 167 -11.68 1.90 -4.80
CA GLY A 167 -12.22 2.24 -6.11
C GLY A 167 -12.99 1.10 -6.79
N PHE A 168 -12.63 -0.16 -6.52
CA PHE A 168 -13.36 -1.34 -7.01
C PHE A 168 -14.34 -1.92 -5.98
N GLY A 169 -14.58 -1.21 -4.87
CA GLY A 169 -15.54 -1.63 -3.84
C GLY A 169 -16.99 -1.58 -4.32
N PRO A 170 -17.95 -2.15 -3.56
CA PRO A 170 -19.36 -2.23 -3.96
C PRO A 170 -19.99 -0.86 -4.25
N ASP A 171 -20.82 -0.78 -5.30
CA ASP A 171 -21.52 0.44 -5.71
C ASP A 171 -22.58 0.91 -4.71
N ALA A 172 -23.06 0.01 -3.83
CA ALA A 172 -23.92 0.36 -2.72
C ALA A 172 -23.05 0.72 -1.50
N PRO A 173 -22.93 2.01 -1.13
CA PRO A 173 -22.17 2.40 0.03
C PRO A 173 -22.75 1.75 1.29
N ALA A 174 -21.91 1.47 2.28
CA ALA A 174 -22.38 1.04 3.59
C ALA A 174 -23.48 2.00 4.09
N ARG A 175 -24.60 1.45 4.58
CA ARG A 175 -25.82 2.18 4.96
C ARG A 175 -25.50 3.58 5.50
N PRO A 176 -26.01 4.67 4.87
CA PRO A 176 -25.59 6.02 5.21
C PRO A 176 -25.81 6.32 6.69
N VAL A 177 -24.75 6.73 7.37
CA VAL A 177 -24.80 7.10 8.79
C VAL A 177 -24.99 8.61 8.87
N ARG A 178 -26.04 9.04 9.57
CA ARG A 178 -26.33 10.46 9.78
C ARG A 178 -25.59 10.91 11.04
N LEU A 179 -24.57 11.74 10.90
CA LEU A 179 -23.96 12.45 12.03
C LEU A 179 -24.50 13.89 12.04
N GLY A 180 -25.27 14.23 13.07
CA GLY A 180 -25.69 15.63 13.31
C GLY A 180 -26.41 16.31 12.14
N GLY A 181 -27.20 15.56 11.36
CA GLY A 181 -27.94 16.09 10.20
C GLY A 181 -27.24 15.91 8.84
N LEU A 182 -25.93 15.61 8.83
CA LEU A 182 -25.17 15.32 7.61
C LEU A 182 -25.18 13.81 7.35
N ALA A 183 -25.67 13.39 6.18
CA ALA A 183 -25.61 12.00 5.74
C ALA A 183 -24.21 11.70 5.18
N VAL A 184 -23.44 10.87 5.88
CA VAL A 184 -22.18 10.34 5.33
C VAL A 184 -22.53 9.09 4.53
N ALA A 185 -22.47 9.21 3.20
CA ALA A 185 -22.85 8.14 2.28
C ALA A 185 -21.95 6.91 2.43
N ALA A 186 -20.64 7.09 2.68
CA ALA A 186 -19.64 6.02 2.67
C ALA A 186 -18.70 6.09 3.90
N PRO A 187 -19.20 5.79 5.12
CA PRO A 187 -18.45 6.01 6.36
C PRO A 187 -17.22 5.11 6.47
N ARG A 188 -17.25 3.90 5.90
CA ARG A 188 -16.12 2.97 5.93
C ARG A 188 -15.00 3.45 5.02
N GLU A 189 -15.32 3.84 3.80
CA GLU A 189 -14.40 4.28 2.77
C GLU A 189 -13.68 5.56 3.22
N ALA A 190 -14.43 6.46 3.85
CA ALA A 190 -13.92 7.65 4.51
C ALA A 190 -12.89 7.35 5.60
N VAL A 191 -13.22 6.43 6.52
CA VAL A 191 -12.32 6.04 7.62
C VAL A 191 -11.06 5.38 7.08
N LEU A 192 -11.19 4.44 6.13
CA LEU A 192 -10.05 3.75 5.53
C LEU A 192 -9.17 4.71 4.73
N GLY A 193 -9.74 5.62 3.95
CA GLY A 193 -9.00 6.66 3.24
C GLY A 193 -8.26 7.60 4.19
N GLY A 194 -8.94 8.07 5.25
CA GLY A 194 -8.37 8.92 6.28
C GLY A 194 -7.20 8.25 7.02
N LEU A 195 -7.36 6.99 7.45
CA LEU A 195 -6.29 6.21 8.06
C LEU A 195 -5.08 6.06 7.13
N GLY A 196 -5.31 5.84 5.83
CA GLY A 196 -4.23 5.75 4.83
C GLY A 196 -3.44 7.05 4.73
N LEU A 197 -4.11 8.19 4.63
CA LEU A 197 -3.46 9.52 4.59
C LEU A 197 -2.66 9.80 5.87
N LEU A 198 -3.23 9.46 7.02
CA LEU A 198 -2.62 9.62 8.33
C LEU A 198 -1.35 8.76 8.48
N LEU A 199 -1.39 7.50 8.04
CA LEU A 199 -0.20 6.63 7.99
C LEU A 199 0.89 7.20 7.09
N CYS A 200 0.52 7.71 5.90
CA CYS A 200 1.47 8.31 4.97
C CYS A 200 2.14 9.55 5.56
N ALA A 201 1.36 10.48 6.12
CA ALA A 201 1.88 11.69 6.75
C ALA A 201 2.73 11.36 7.99
N GLY A 202 2.27 10.44 8.83
CA GLY A 202 2.99 9.96 10.01
C GLY A 202 4.33 9.34 9.65
N TRP A 203 4.38 8.51 8.61
CA TRP A 203 5.60 7.89 8.13
C TRP A 203 6.58 8.91 7.54
N LEU A 204 6.12 9.84 6.70
CA LEU A 204 6.98 10.90 6.14
C LEU A 204 7.53 11.81 7.25
N ALA A 205 6.70 12.20 8.21
CA ALA A 205 7.12 13.00 9.35
C ALA A 205 8.15 12.27 10.22
N TRP A 206 7.94 10.98 10.47
CA TRP A 206 8.90 10.13 11.17
C TRP A 206 10.20 9.99 10.40
N ARG A 207 10.15 9.76 9.08
CA ARG A 207 11.32 9.58 8.22
C ARG A 207 12.16 10.84 8.13
N ALA A 208 11.53 12.00 7.96
CA ALA A 208 12.22 13.29 7.98
C ALA A 208 12.92 13.56 9.33
N ARG A 209 12.31 13.16 10.45
CA ARG A 209 12.94 13.27 11.78
C ARG A 209 14.14 12.33 11.91
N ALA A 210 14.01 11.07 11.47
CA ALA A 210 15.08 10.10 11.52
C ALA A 210 16.32 10.59 10.75
N GLU A 211 16.13 11.10 9.53
CA GLU A 211 17.22 11.65 8.72
C GLU A 211 17.87 12.89 9.36
N ARG A 212 17.07 13.78 9.95
CA ARG A 212 17.57 14.94 10.71
C ARG A 212 18.41 14.52 11.91
N THR A 213 17.96 13.53 12.68
CA THR A 213 18.73 13.02 13.83
C THR A 213 20.06 12.38 13.42
N GLU A 214 20.08 11.62 12.32
CA GLU A 214 21.31 11.03 11.79
C GLU A 214 22.30 12.10 11.26
N ALA A 215 21.79 13.19 10.66
CA ALA A 215 22.63 14.31 10.23
C ALA A 215 23.25 15.06 11.41
N LEU A 216 22.48 15.31 12.47
CA LEU A 216 22.96 15.96 13.70
C LEU A 216 23.99 15.10 14.44
N HIS A 217 23.78 13.78 14.52
CA HIS A 217 24.76 12.87 15.14
C HIS A 217 26.08 12.85 14.37
N ARG A 218 26.04 12.87 13.03
CA ARG A 218 27.25 12.96 12.19
C ARG A 218 27.97 14.30 12.35
N ALA A 219 27.22 15.41 12.42
CA ALA A 219 27.79 16.73 12.67
C ALA A 219 28.43 16.82 14.06
N ALA A 220 27.77 16.29 15.10
CA ALA A 220 28.30 16.27 16.47
C ALA A 220 29.54 15.39 16.61
N GLN A 221 29.62 14.26 15.90
CA GLN A 221 30.83 13.44 15.84
C GLN A 221 31.99 14.14 15.12
N ALA A 222 31.70 14.92 14.07
CA ALA A 222 32.72 15.69 13.35
C ALA A 222 33.18 16.94 14.10
N SER A 223 32.31 17.57 14.91
CA SER A 223 32.60 18.83 15.62
C SER A 223 33.07 18.64 17.07
N GLY A 224 32.98 17.44 17.65
CA GLY A 224 33.38 17.15 19.04
C GLY A 224 32.49 17.76 20.12
N VAL A 225 31.44 18.52 19.74
CA VAL A 225 30.56 19.23 20.67
C VAL A 225 29.32 18.37 21.00
N ARG A 226 29.10 18.08 22.29
CA ARG A 226 27.84 17.49 22.79
C ARG A 226 26.70 18.49 22.64
N LEU A 227 25.83 18.31 21.65
CA LEU A 227 24.60 19.07 21.54
C LEU A 227 23.64 18.69 22.68
N THR A 228 23.20 19.69 23.45
CA THR A 228 22.13 19.56 24.44
C THR A 228 20.80 19.26 23.73
N ARG A 229 20.12 18.21 24.20
CA ARG A 229 18.87 17.69 23.63
C ARG A 229 17.77 18.76 23.72
N VAL A 230 17.45 19.45 22.63
CA VAL A 230 16.28 20.32 22.57
C VAL A 230 15.02 19.45 22.76
N ARG A 231 14.23 19.77 23.79
CA ARG A 231 13.08 19.01 24.28
C ARG A 231 12.13 18.61 23.13
N GLY A 232 11.76 17.32 23.08
CA GLY A 232 10.93 16.70 22.04
C GLY A 232 9.48 17.19 21.94
N THR A 233 9.07 18.16 22.75
CA THR A 233 7.70 18.71 22.79
C THR A 233 7.34 19.49 21.52
N ALA A 234 8.29 20.19 20.89
CA ALA A 234 8.08 20.87 19.61
C ALA A 234 7.94 19.89 18.44
N ALA A 235 8.64 18.77 18.48
CA ALA A 235 8.50 17.69 17.51
C ALA A 235 7.16 16.95 17.70
N LEU A 236 6.73 16.71 18.94
CA LEU A 236 5.40 16.16 19.24
C LEU A 236 4.28 17.12 18.81
N ARG A 237 4.41 18.42 19.07
CA ARG A 237 3.46 19.45 18.60
C ARG A 237 3.36 19.50 17.08
N SER A 238 4.49 19.50 16.37
CA SER A 238 4.48 19.51 14.90
C SER A 238 3.96 18.21 14.29
N ALA A 239 4.14 17.06 14.96
CA ALA A 239 3.47 15.82 14.58
C ALA A 239 1.97 15.95 14.81
N ALA A 240 1.55 16.33 16.02
CA ALA A 240 0.14 16.51 16.35
C ALA A 240 -0.55 17.50 15.41
N LEU A 241 0.11 18.59 15.03
CA LEU A 241 -0.39 19.56 14.06
C LEU A 241 -0.47 18.98 12.64
N ALA A 242 0.49 18.16 12.20
CA ALA A 242 0.40 17.48 10.91
C ALA A 242 -0.72 16.42 10.89
N TRP A 243 -0.87 15.66 11.98
CA TRP A 243 -1.96 14.70 12.18
C TRP A 243 -3.33 15.41 12.25
N LEU A 244 -3.39 16.56 12.94
CA LEU A 244 -4.57 17.41 13.00
C LEU A 244 -4.90 17.99 11.62
N MET A 245 -3.90 18.49 10.88
CA MET A 245 -4.10 19.09 9.56
C MET A 245 -4.56 18.04 8.54
N VAL A 246 -4.03 16.81 8.60
CA VAL A 246 -4.50 15.69 7.77
C VAL A 246 -5.91 15.25 8.20
N GLY A 247 -6.19 15.19 9.50
CA GLY A 247 -7.54 14.92 10.00
C GLY A 247 -8.55 15.99 9.57
N VAL A 248 -8.16 17.26 9.59
CA VAL A 248 -8.96 18.41 9.12
C VAL A 248 -9.11 18.35 7.60
N ALA A 249 -8.06 18.06 6.84
CA ALA A 249 -8.16 17.91 5.38
C ALA A 249 -9.08 16.74 4.98
N ALA A 250 -9.03 15.62 5.71
CA ALA A 250 -9.94 14.51 5.52
C ALA A 250 -11.38 14.88 5.89
N ALA A 251 -11.58 15.60 7.00
CA ALA A 251 -12.89 16.10 7.41
C ALA A 251 -13.45 17.12 6.39
N VAL A 252 -12.62 18.01 5.85
CA VAL A 252 -12.99 18.97 4.80
C VAL A 252 -13.33 18.24 3.50
N ALA A 253 -12.55 17.24 3.10
CA ALA A 253 -12.86 16.41 1.93
C ALA A 253 -14.23 15.71 2.09
N LEU A 254 -14.50 15.18 3.29
CA LEU A 254 -15.78 14.55 3.65
C LEU A 254 -16.96 15.53 3.58
N LEU A 255 -16.77 16.76 4.05
CA LEU A 255 -17.76 17.83 4.00
C LEU A 255 -17.97 18.40 2.58
N ALA A 256 -16.94 18.36 1.72
CA ALA A 256 -17.00 18.85 0.36
C ALA A 256 -17.65 17.87 -0.63
N THR A 257 -17.55 16.56 -0.38
CA THR A 257 -18.16 15.51 -1.21
C THR A 257 -19.65 15.74 -1.55
N PRO A 258 -20.55 16.04 -0.58
CA PRO A 258 -21.96 16.27 -0.89
C PRO A 258 -22.20 17.54 -1.72
N LEU A 259 -21.38 18.59 -1.56
CA LEU A 259 -21.51 19.84 -2.29
C LEU A 259 -21.15 19.68 -3.78
N VAL A 260 -20.15 18.84 -4.07
CA VAL A 260 -19.76 18.49 -5.46
C VAL A 260 -20.79 17.56 -6.09
N ALA A 261 -21.34 16.61 -5.32
CA ALA A 261 -22.39 15.71 -5.79
C ALA A 261 -23.72 16.45 -6.09
N SER A 262 -24.09 17.46 -5.31
CA SER A 262 -25.28 18.28 -5.55
C SER A 262 -25.18 19.17 -6.79
N GLY A 263 -23.96 19.48 -7.27
CA GLY A 263 -23.76 20.27 -8.50
C GLY A 263 -23.88 19.47 -9.79
N LEU A 264 -23.96 18.13 -9.71
CA LEU A 264 -24.03 17.22 -10.87
C LEU A 264 -25.45 16.72 -11.19
N GLN A 265 -26.46 17.07 -10.39
CA GLN A 265 -27.85 16.88 -10.77
C GLN A 265 -28.22 17.87 -11.87
N ARG A 266 -28.01 17.48 -13.13
CA ARG A 266 -28.74 18.07 -14.25
C ARG A 266 -30.16 17.56 -14.18
N ASP A 267 -31.10 18.45 -13.94
CA ASP A 267 -32.53 18.20 -14.12
C ASP A 267 -32.74 17.71 -15.55
N VAL A 268 -33.16 16.45 -15.67
CA VAL A 268 -33.74 15.92 -16.90
C VAL A 268 -35.23 16.26 -16.86
N LEU A 269 -35.62 17.19 -17.73
CA LEU A 269 -37.01 17.49 -18.10
C LEU A 269 -37.65 16.29 -18.80
#